data_AF-A0A3D8I7U0-F1
#
_entry.id   AF-A0A3D8I7U0-F1
#
_cell.length_a   1.000
_cell.length_b   1.000
_cell.length_c   1.000
_cell.angle_alpha   90.00
_cell.angle_beta   90.00
_cell.angle_gamma   90.00
#
_symmetry.space_group_name_H-M   'P 1'
#
loop_
_entity.id
_entity.type
_entity.pdbx_description
1 polymer ?
#
loop_
_entity_poly.entity_id
_entity_poly.type
_entity_poly.pdbx_seq_one_letter_code
_entity_poly.pdbx_strand_id
1 'polypeptide(L)' 'MAQPAYIKIEGSTQGLISSGASTEASIGNRYQAGHEDEIMAQEISHIV' A
#
# COMPACT_ATOMS: atom_id res chain seq x y z
N MET A 1 -0.95 -11.87 15.28
CA MET A 1 -1.23 -11.48 13.88
C MET A 1 -0.44 -10.21 13.63
N ALA A 2 0.46 -10.18 12.66
CA ALA A 2 1.13 -8.92 12.29
C ALA A 2 0.06 -8.00 11.68
N GLN A 3 0.00 -6.76 12.13
CA GLN A 3 -0.86 -5.74 11.55
C GLN A 3 -0.01 -4.94 10.57
N PRO A 4 -0.19 -5.08 9.25
CA PRO A 4 0.54 -4.29 8.28
C PRO A 4 0.10 -2.81 8.39
N ALA A 5 1.00 -1.92 7.99
CA ALA A 5 0.65 -0.53 7.78
C ALA A 5 0.27 -0.29 6.31
N TYR A 6 -0.52 0.75 6.05
CA TYR A 6 -0.95 1.12 4.71
C TYR A 6 -0.44 2.52 4.38
N ILE A 7 0.14 2.66 3.18
CA ILE A 7 0.79 3.90 2.75
C ILE A 7 0.17 4.36 1.43
N LYS A 8 -0.42 5.55 1.43
CA LYS A 8 -0.89 6.24 0.23
C LYS A 8 0.19 7.18 -0.29
N ILE A 9 0.53 7.08 -1.58
CA ILE A 9 1.53 7.95 -2.22
C ILE A 9 0.87 8.70 -3.37
N GLU A 10 0.88 10.04 -3.29
CA GLU A 10 0.46 10.94 -4.36
C GLU A 10 1.67 11.73 -4.87
N GLY A 11 2.01 11.51 -6.14
CA GLY A 11 3.11 12.18 -6.83
C GLY A 11 2.62 13.40 -7.61
N SER A 12 3.47 14.42 -7.70
CA SER A 12 3.17 15.67 -8.42
C SER A 12 2.89 15.49 -9.91
N THR A 13 3.48 14.47 -10.53
CA THR A 13 3.37 14.22 -11.99
C THR A 13 2.61 12.93 -12.31
N GLN A 14 2.62 11.96 -11.40
CA GLN A 14 2.05 10.62 -11.62
C GLN A 14 0.67 10.45 -10.96
N GLY A 15 0.16 11.47 -10.25
CA GLY A 15 -1.10 11.38 -9.52
C GLY A 15 -0.99 10.36 -8.39
N LEU A 16 -2.02 9.53 -8.22
CA LEU A 16 -2.07 8.52 -7.16
C LEU A 16 -1.19 7.32 -7.50
N ILE A 17 0.09 7.38 -7.11
CA ILE A 17 1.10 6.34 -7.36
C ILE A 17 0.69 5.01 -6.74
N SER A 18 0.08 5.05 -5.55
CA SER A 18 -0.36 3.84 -4.85
C SER A 18 -1.67 3.26 -5.39
N SER A 19 -2.25 3.81 -6.46
CA SER A 19 -3.53 3.32 -6.99
C SER A 19 -3.41 1.85 -7.43
N GLY A 20 -4.34 1.02 -6.97
CA GLY A 20 -4.38 -0.41 -7.24
C GLY A 20 -3.24 -1.24 -6.62
N ALA A 21 -2.41 -0.65 -5.74
CA ALA A 21 -1.22 -1.31 -5.20
C ALA A 21 -1.53 -2.53 -4.32
N SER A 22 -2.68 -2.56 -3.63
CA SER A 22 -3.13 -3.70 -2.83
C SER A 22 -4.40 -4.34 -3.40
N THR A 23 -4.33 -4.72 -4.67
CA THR A 23 -5.36 -5.52 -5.36
C THR A 23 -4.89 -6.94 -5.60
N GLU A 24 -5.82 -7.84 -5.91
CA GLU A 24 -5.49 -9.22 -6.30
C GLU A 24 -4.58 -9.26 -7.54
N ALA A 25 -4.79 -8.37 -8.51
CA ALA A 25 -3.93 -8.24 -9.68
C ALA A 25 -2.49 -7.78 -9.36
N SER A 26 -2.29 -7.07 -8.24
CA SER A 26 -0.98 -6.55 -7.83
C SER A 26 -0.21 -7.55 -6.95
N ILE A 27 -0.83 -7.98 -5.84
CA ILE A 27 -0.15 -8.79 -4.80
C ILE A 27 -0.80 -10.16 -4.56
N GLY A 28 -1.71 -10.58 -5.45
CA GLY A 28 -2.39 -11.87 -5.39
C GLY A 28 -3.23 -12.01 -4.12
N ASN A 29 -3.26 -13.21 -3.55
CA ASN A 29 -4.08 -13.57 -2.39
C ASN A 29 -3.74 -12.83 -1.09
N ARG A 30 -2.73 -11.94 -1.10
CA ARG A 30 -2.36 -11.11 0.05
C ARG A 30 -3.11 -9.79 0.11
N TYR A 31 -3.89 -9.43 -0.91
CA TYR A 31 -4.67 -8.20 -0.90
C TYR A 31 -5.66 -8.16 0.27
N GLN A 32 -5.94 -6.95 0.75
CA GLN A 32 -6.94 -6.70 1.78
C GLN A 32 -7.95 -5.68 1.24
N ALA A 33 -9.22 -6.05 1.25
CA ALA A 33 -10.30 -5.16 0.82
C ALA A 33 -10.38 -3.91 1.70
N GLY A 34 -10.61 -2.75 1.08
CA GLY A 34 -10.64 -1.44 1.73
C GLY A 34 -9.30 -0.68 1.74
N HIS A 35 -8.24 -1.28 1.19
CA HIS A 35 -6.90 -0.70 1.08
C HIS A 35 -6.35 -0.75 -0.36
N GLU A 36 -7.21 -0.85 -1.37
CA GLU A 36 -6.85 -1.14 -2.76
C GLU A 36 -5.86 -0.13 -3.34
N ASP A 37 -5.99 1.15 -2.97
CA ASP A 37 -5.15 2.26 -3.43
C ASP A 37 -4.01 2.62 -2.45
N GLU A 38 -3.65 1.70 -1.57
CA GLU A 38 -2.59 1.85 -0.58
C GLU A 38 -1.57 0.73 -0.71
N ILE A 39 -0.31 1.01 -0.38
CA ILE A 39 0.77 0.01 -0.34
C ILE A 39 0.76 -0.67 1.03
N MET A 40 0.68 -2.01 1.04
CA MET A 40 0.79 -2.81 2.26
C MET A 40 2.25 -2.93 2.74
N ALA A 41 2.65 -2.09 3.71
CA ALA A 41 3.97 -2.10 4.32
C ALA A 41 4.06 -3.15 5.44
N GLN A 42 5.03 -4.07 5.32
CA GLN A 42 5.22 -5.17 6.27
C GLN A 42 5.99 -4.74 7.51
N GLU A 43 6.93 -3.81 7.35
CA GLU A 43 7.79 -3.28 8.41
C GLU A 43 8.07 -1.79 8.14
N ILE A 44 8.22 -1.00 9.20
CA ILE A 44 8.56 0.43 9.14
C ILE A 44 9.66 0.72 10.15
N SER A 45 10.65 1.52 9.76
CA SER A 45 11.69 2.04 10.64
C SER A 45 11.93 3.52 10.34
N HIS A 46 12.04 4.35 11.38
CA HIS A 46 12.30 5.78 11.25
C HIS A 46 13.13 6.28 12.45
N ILE A 47 14.13 7.10 12.18
CA ILE A 47 14.96 7.78 13.18
C ILE A 47 14.84 9.29 12.92
N VAL A 48 14.66 10.07 13.98
CA VAL A 48 14.54 11.53 13.94
C VAL A 48 15.93 12.16 14.10
#